data_AF-A0A2J7ZMP6-F1
#
_entry.id   AF-A0A2J7ZMP6-F1
#
_cell.length_a   1.000
_cell.length_b   1.000
_cell.length_c   1.000
_cell.angle_alpha   90.00
_cell.angle_beta   90.00
_cell.angle_gamma   90.00
#
_symmetry.space_group_name_H-M   'P 1'
#
loop_
_entity.id
_entity.type
_entity.pdbx_description
1 polymer ?
#
loop_
_entity_poly.entity_id
_entity_poly.type
_entity_poly.pdbx_seq_one_letter_code
_entity_poly.pdbx_strand_id
1 'polypeptide(L)'
;MVPYLQVDIHLLHASVPLTSSITLITQLQSHNFLGDALPYVNLGQGLTATSIAAGAAHTCAVLDNGALKCWGGNTYGQLGLGDTKSRGGSAADMGDALPSVDLGTGQQATAVTAGFWLTCVVTASSNLKCFGRGGSLGIGDAFDRGGSADDMGDNLPFVSLDGSTSAMLDGSIRLCRHHHHHHHHGPYYHHRLSQLLEQ
;
A
#
# COMPACT_ATOMS: atom_id res chain seq x y z
N MET A 1 44.40 78.60 -30.64
CA MET A 1 44.20 78.93 -29.22
C MET A 1 44.60 77.68 -28.42
N VAL A 2 45.75 77.72 -27.76
CA VAL A 2 46.29 76.69 -26.84
C VAL A 2 45.68 76.92 -25.43
N PRO A 3 45.91 76.10 -24.38
CA PRO A 3 45.83 74.66 -24.11
C PRO A 3 44.81 74.38 -22.96
N TYR A 4 44.61 73.13 -22.51
CA TYR A 4 44.99 72.76 -21.13
C TYR A 4 45.09 71.25 -21.00
N LEU A 5 46.32 70.86 -20.67
CA LEU A 5 46.78 69.53 -20.34
C LEU A 5 46.74 69.44 -18.82
N GLN A 6 46.15 68.38 -18.25
CA GLN A 6 46.59 67.90 -16.94
C GLN A 6 46.97 66.42 -17.05
N VAL A 7 48.28 66.26 -17.12
CA VAL A 7 49.18 65.18 -16.71
C VAL A 7 48.63 64.49 -15.44
N ASP A 8 48.57 63.16 -15.35
CA ASP A 8 49.74 62.39 -14.90
C ASP A 8 49.79 60.91 -15.32
N ILE A 9 51.02 60.48 -15.55
CA ILE A 9 51.50 59.13 -15.89
C ILE A 9 52.23 58.57 -14.66
N HIS A 10 51.78 57.44 -14.10
CA HIS A 10 52.57 56.30 -13.58
C HIS A 10 51.64 55.33 -12.82
N LEU A 11 51.32 54.17 -13.38
CA LEU A 11 52.06 52.89 -13.30
C LEU A 11 51.93 52.19 -11.94
N LEU A 12 51.19 51.06 -11.91
CA LEU A 12 51.70 49.70 -11.63
C LEU A 12 50.58 48.75 -11.11
N HIS A 13 50.40 47.65 -11.87
CA HIS A 13 49.89 46.32 -11.49
C HIS A 13 48.47 46.14 -10.90
N ALA A 14 47.61 45.43 -11.64
CA ALA A 14 47.05 44.11 -11.24
C ALA A 14 45.90 43.64 -12.15
N SER A 15 46.15 42.54 -12.88
CA SER A 15 45.27 41.39 -13.15
C SER A 15 43.75 41.56 -13.30
N VAL A 16 43.22 41.24 -14.49
CA VAL A 16 41.84 40.73 -14.66
C VAL A 16 41.85 39.59 -15.71
N PRO A 17 41.24 38.42 -15.44
CA PRO A 17 41.58 37.16 -16.12
C PRO A 17 40.92 36.95 -17.49
N LEU A 18 41.63 36.20 -18.33
CA LEU A 18 41.13 35.55 -19.53
C LEU A 18 40.03 34.56 -19.14
N THR A 19 38.82 34.74 -19.68
CA THR A 19 38.14 33.78 -20.57
C THR A 19 36.65 34.14 -20.62
N SER A 20 36.24 34.75 -21.73
CA SER A 20 34.84 34.91 -22.09
C SER A 20 34.75 34.93 -23.59
N SER A 21 34.55 33.76 -24.21
CA SER A 21 33.90 33.57 -25.52
C SER A 21 33.80 32.08 -25.88
N ILE A 22 32.65 31.50 -25.52
CA ILE A 22 31.78 30.63 -26.33
C ILE A 22 32.47 29.76 -27.40
N THR A 23 32.48 28.45 -27.19
CA THR A 23 32.02 27.50 -28.21
C THR A 23 31.18 26.44 -27.53
N LEU A 24 29.90 26.47 -27.89
CA LEU A 24 28.83 25.56 -27.55
C LEU A 24 29.15 24.17 -28.12
N ILE A 25 29.81 23.31 -27.33
CA ILE A 25 30.00 21.89 -27.67
C ILE A 25 29.04 21.09 -26.80
N THR A 26 27.89 20.77 -27.40
CA THR A 26 26.95 19.71 -27.02
C THR A 26 26.56 19.62 -25.53
N GLN A 27 25.64 20.49 -25.10
CA GLN A 27 24.65 20.08 -24.09
C GLN A 27 23.53 19.30 -24.78
N LEU A 28 23.88 18.21 -25.48
CA LEU A 28 22.94 17.10 -25.54
C LEU A 28 23.12 16.39 -24.20
N GLN A 29 22.45 16.90 -23.16
CA GLN A 29 21.95 15.99 -22.17
C GLN A 29 20.98 15.12 -22.95
N SER A 30 21.48 13.98 -23.46
CA SER A 30 20.62 12.84 -23.67
C SER A 30 19.93 12.68 -22.34
N HIS A 31 18.72 13.21 -22.22
CA HIS A 31 17.92 12.97 -21.06
C HIS A 31 17.67 11.47 -21.13
N ASN A 32 18.52 10.72 -20.43
CA ASN A 32 18.29 9.33 -20.11
C ASN A 32 17.08 9.36 -19.17
N PHE A 33 15.90 9.56 -19.76
CA PHE A 33 14.61 9.41 -19.10
C PHE A 33 14.30 7.94 -18.81
N LEU A 34 15.26 7.04 -19.08
CA LEU A 34 15.24 5.63 -18.78
C LEU A 34 16.60 5.28 -18.14
N GLY A 35 16.60 4.75 -16.91
CA GLY A 35 17.81 4.37 -16.17
C GLY A 35 18.00 5.13 -14.85
N ASP A 36 19.26 5.31 -14.43
CA ASP A 36 19.69 5.84 -13.11
C ASP A 36 19.13 7.21 -12.71
N ALA A 37 18.54 7.95 -13.65
CA ALA A 37 17.91 9.25 -13.42
C ALA A 37 16.39 9.17 -13.15
N LEU A 38 15.82 7.97 -13.07
CA LEU A 38 14.42 7.80 -12.69
C LEU A 38 14.25 8.13 -11.20
N PRO A 39 13.32 9.05 -10.84
CA PRO A 39 13.05 9.34 -9.44
C PRO A 39 12.44 8.11 -8.78
N TYR A 40 12.93 7.76 -7.59
CA TYR A 40 12.33 6.72 -6.77
C TYR A 40 11.06 7.25 -6.09
N VAL A 41 10.12 6.34 -5.81
CA VAL A 41 8.97 6.66 -4.96
C VAL A 41 9.45 6.74 -3.51
N ASN A 42 9.26 7.88 -2.88
CA ASN A 42 9.54 8.03 -1.45
C ASN A 42 8.44 7.36 -0.62
N LEU A 43 8.82 6.34 0.16
CA LEU A 43 7.92 5.59 1.06
C LEU A 43 8.12 5.96 2.55
N GLY A 44 8.97 6.96 2.82
CA GLY A 44 9.33 7.42 4.16
C GLY A 44 10.81 7.25 4.43
N GLN A 45 11.32 8.02 5.39
CA GLN A 45 12.75 8.02 5.71
C GLN A 45 13.20 6.68 6.29
N GLY A 46 14.25 6.10 5.70
CA GLY A 46 14.86 4.86 6.17
C GLY A 46 14.01 3.60 5.96
N LEU A 47 13.00 3.65 5.11
CA LEU A 47 12.14 2.51 4.79
C LEU A 47 12.43 1.99 3.38
N THR A 48 12.55 0.67 3.26
CA THR A 48 12.75 0.00 1.98
C THR A 48 11.55 -0.88 1.64
N ALA A 49 11.09 -0.83 0.39
CA ALA A 49 10.08 -1.77 -0.09
C ALA A 49 10.69 -3.17 -0.26
N THR A 50 10.07 -4.17 0.38
CA THR A 50 10.45 -5.59 0.25
C THR A 50 9.57 -6.31 -0.77
N SER A 51 8.34 -5.84 -0.97
CA SER A 51 7.47 -6.29 -2.05
C SER A 51 6.48 -5.19 -2.46
N ILE A 52 5.94 -5.31 -3.67
CA ILE A 52 4.98 -4.37 -4.24
C ILE A 52 3.87 -5.12 -4.98
N ALA A 53 2.65 -4.61 -4.91
CA ALA A 53 1.54 -5.03 -5.73
C ALA A 53 0.89 -3.81 -6.38
N ALA A 54 0.67 -3.89 -7.69
CA ALA A 54 -0.04 -2.89 -8.47
C ALA A 54 -1.40 -3.43 -8.90
N GLY A 55 -2.46 -2.75 -8.49
CA GLY A 55 -3.83 -2.98 -8.96
C GLY A 55 -4.13 -2.17 -10.21
N ALA A 56 -5.42 -1.99 -10.53
CA ALA A 56 -5.83 -1.24 -11.72
C ALA A 56 -5.56 0.27 -11.60
N ALA A 57 -5.74 0.84 -10.41
CA ALA A 57 -5.60 2.28 -10.17
C ALA A 57 -4.83 2.62 -8.89
N HIS A 58 -4.32 1.62 -8.16
CA HIS A 58 -3.61 1.78 -6.90
C HIS A 58 -2.41 0.87 -6.81
N THR A 59 -1.49 1.19 -5.92
CA THR A 59 -0.27 0.43 -5.68
C THR A 59 -0.02 0.37 -4.19
N CYS A 60 0.42 -0.78 -3.71
CA CYS A 60 0.76 -1.02 -2.32
C CYS A 60 2.16 -1.61 -2.21
N ALA A 61 2.93 -1.18 -1.22
CA ALA A 61 4.25 -1.72 -0.92
C ALA A 61 4.32 -2.19 0.53
N VAL A 62 4.85 -3.41 0.72
CA VAL A 62 5.27 -3.91 2.04
C VAL A 62 6.67 -3.41 2.29
N LEU A 63 6.89 -2.89 3.49
CA LEU A 63 8.15 -2.31 3.92
C LEU A 63 8.95 -3.31 4.77
N ASP A 64 10.25 -3.06 4.88
CA ASP A 64 11.19 -3.86 5.69
C ASP A 64 10.84 -3.92 7.19
N ASN A 65 10.16 -2.90 7.70
CA ASN A 65 9.62 -2.88 9.06
C ASN A 65 8.24 -3.54 9.22
N GLY A 66 7.73 -4.22 8.19
CA GLY A 66 6.43 -4.89 8.21
C GLY A 66 5.21 -3.98 8.03
N ALA A 67 5.40 -2.67 7.82
CA ALA A 67 4.31 -1.77 7.48
C ALA A 67 3.87 -1.94 6.02
N LEU A 68 2.62 -1.56 5.73
CA LEU A 68 2.08 -1.49 4.38
C LEU A 68 1.74 -0.04 4.05
N LYS A 69 2.20 0.47 2.91
CA LYS A 69 1.78 1.77 2.38
C LYS A 69 1.10 1.59 1.03
N CYS A 70 -0.04 2.23 0.85
CA CYS A 70 -0.82 2.18 -0.39
C CYS A 70 -1.09 3.60 -0.92
N TRP A 71 -0.94 3.80 -2.23
CA TRP A 71 -1.22 5.05 -2.92
C TRP A 71 -1.95 4.81 -4.24
N GLY A 72 -2.50 5.87 -4.84
CA GLY A 72 -3.31 5.86 -6.06
C GLY A 72 -4.79 6.15 -5.79
N GLY A 73 -5.65 5.59 -6.64
CA GLY A 73 -7.10 5.72 -6.54
C GLY A 73 -7.66 5.05 -5.29
N ASN A 74 -8.64 5.69 -4.63
CA ASN A 74 -9.20 5.22 -3.36
C ASN A 74 -10.74 5.28 -3.26
N THR A 75 -11.45 5.32 -4.40
CA THR A 75 -12.91 5.52 -4.43
C THR A 75 -13.72 4.48 -3.64
N TYR A 76 -13.19 3.26 -3.48
CA TYR A 76 -13.83 2.15 -2.76
C TYR A 76 -13.09 1.79 -1.47
N GLY A 77 -12.18 2.63 -0.98
CA GLY A 77 -11.36 2.31 0.20
C GLY A 77 -10.22 1.32 -0.10
N GLN A 78 -9.83 1.13 -1.38
CA GLN A 78 -8.81 0.15 -1.76
C GLN A 78 -7.40 0.45 -1.21
N LEU A 79 -7.16 1.65 -0.66
CA LEU A 79 -5.93 1.97 0.06
C LEU A 79 -5.97 1.54 1.53
N GLY A 80 -7.14 1.26 2.12
CA GLY A 80 -7.24 0.81 3.51
C GLY A 80 -6.88 1.87 4.54
N LEU A 81 -7.07 3.16 4.24
CA LEU A 81 -6.64 4.28 5.09
C LEU A 81 -7.77 4.87 5.94
N GLY A 82 -8.92 4.21 5.98
CA GLY A 82 -10.09 4.67 6.73
C GLY A 82 -10.76 5.91 6.12
N ASP A 83 -10.54 6.13 4.83
CA ASP A 83 -11.14 7.18 4.02
C ASP A 83 -11.16 6.77 2.54
N THR A 84 -11.80 7.57 1.69
CA THR A 84 -11.85 7.36 0.23
C THR A 84 -11.00 8.36 -0.56
N LYS A 85 -10.05 9.03 0.11
CA LYS A 85 -9.18 10.03 -0.50
C LYS A 85 -8.06 9.36 -1.29
N SER A 86 -7.95 9.68 -2.57
CA SER A 86 -6.84 9.23 -3.42
C SER A 86 -5.54 9.93 -3.02
N ARG A 87 -4.41 9.23 -3.16
CA ARG A 87 -3.08 9.72 -2.74
C ARG A 87 -2.02 9.45 -3.82
N GLY A 88 -0.91 10.17 -3.80
CA GLY A 88 0.18 10.04 -4.77
C GLY A 88 0.03 10.89 -6.03
N GLY A 89 -0.89 11.87 -6.00
CA GLY A 89 -0.98 12.89 -7.04
C GLY A 89 0.02 14.03 -6.84
N SER A 90 0.67 14.11 -5.67
CA SER A 90 1.66 15.13 -5.33
C SER A 90 2.80 14.54 -4.50
N ALA A 91 3.88 15.30 -4.27
CA ALA A 91 4.90 14.88 -3.30
C ALA A 91 4.42 15.06 -1.84
N ALA A 92 3.40 15.89 -1.61
CA ALA A 92 2.93 16.26 -0.28
C ALA A 92 2.08 15.18 0.41
N ASP A 93 1.55 14.22 -0.36
CA ASP A 93 0.78 13.07 0.13
C ASP A 93 1.55 11.75 0.03
N MET A 94 2.87 11.83 -0.16
CA MET A 94 3.81 10.72 -0.27
C MET A 94 4.87 10.75 0.85
N GLY A 95 5.79 9.76 0.87
CA GLY A 95 6.85 9.70 1.86
C GLY A 95 6.33 9.51 3.28
N ASP A 96 6.84 10.31 4.22
CA ASP A 96 6.42 10.27 5.63
C ASP A 96 4.97 10.76 5.81
N ALA A 97 4.45 11.58 4.88
CA ALA A 97 3.07 12.04 4.90
C ALA A 97 2.07 10.97 4.42
N LEU A 98 2.54 9.91 3.76
CA LEU A 98 1.71 8.77 3.38
C LEU A 98 1.53 7.85 4.59
N PRO A 99 0.31 7.73 5.14
CA PRO A 99 0.06 6.88 6.30
C PRO A 99 0.25 5.40 5.95
N SER A 100 0.65 4.62 6.94
CA SER A 100 0.58 3.16 6.84
C SER A 100 -0.85 2.67 6.99
N VAL A 101 -1.18 1.58 6.30
CA VAL A 101 -2.45 0.87 6.46
C VAL A 101 -2.51 0.23 7.85
N ASP A 102 -3.60 0.46 8.56
CA ASP A 102 -3.84 -0.18 9.85
C ASP A 102 -4.36 -1.62 9.64
N LEU A 103 -3.49 -2.60 9.90
CA LEU A 103 -3.78 -4.03 9.83
C LEU A 103 -4.25 -4.60 11.18
N GLY A 104 -4.44 -3.76 12.19
CA GLY A 104 -4.81 -4.15 13.54
C GLY A 104 -3.61 -4.30 14.46
N THR A 105 -3.90 -4.40 15.76
CA THR A 105 -2.91 -4.36 16.83
C THR A 105 -1.90 -5.50 16.67
N GLY A 106 -0.62 -5.14 16.57
CA GLY A 106 0.50 -6.08 16.47
C GLY A 106 0.61 -6.83 15.14
N GLN A 107 -0.16 -6.46 14.12
CA GLN A 107 -0.07 -7.08 12.80
C GLN A 107 0.98 -6.40 11.93
N GLN A 108 1.70 -7.22 11.17
CA GLN A 108 2.68 -6.79 10.17
C GLN A 108 2.35 -7.46 8.84
N ALA A 109 2.49 -6.73 7.73
CA ALA A 109 2.34 -7.26 6.40
C ALA A 109 3.56 -8.12 6.01
N THR A 110 3.31 -9.29 5.44
CA THR A 110 4.35 -10.17 4.90
C THR A 110 4.21 -10.37 3.39
N ALA A 111 2.99 -10.24 2.86
CA ALA A 111 2.72 -10.25 1.43
C ALA A 111 1.49 -9.40 1.12
N VAL A 112 1.43 -8.88 -0.11
CA VAL A 112 0.30 -8.08 -0.59
C VAL A 112 -0.06 -8.48 -2.01
N THR A 113 -1.36 -8.45 -2.31
CA THR A 113 -1.90 -8.55 -3.67
C THR A 113 -2.94 -7.46 -3.88
N ALA A 114 -2.97 -6.89 -5.09
CA ALA A 114 -3.88 -5.82 -5.46
C ALA A 114 -4.65 -6.24 -6.72
N GLY A 115 -5.98 -6.14 -6.65
CA GLY A 115 -6.89 -6.39 -7.76
C GLY A 115 -7.35 -5.09 -8.43
N PHE A 116 -8.47 -5.15 -9.15
CA PHE A 116 -9.04 -3.97 -9.79
C PHE A 116 -9.47 -2.89 -8.77
N TRP A 117 -10.19 -3.31 -7.74
CA TRP A 117 -10.79 -2.42 -6.73
C TRP A 117 -10.56 -2.90 -5.30
N LEU A 118 -9.68 -3.90 -5.11
CA LEU A 118 -9.40 -4.48 -3.81
C LEU A 118 -7.90 -4.64 -3.57
N THR A 119 -7.56 -4.82 -2.30
CA THR A 119 -6.23 -5.18 -1.82
C THR A 119 -6.40 -6.26 -0.75
N CYS A 120 -5.61 -7.31 -0.83
CA CYS A 120 -5.54 -8.34 0.20
C CYS A 120 -4.10 -8.48 0.70
N VAL A 121 -3.96 -8.64 2.02
CA VAL A 121 -2.68 -8.61 2.72
C VAL A 121 -2.59 -9.83 3.61
N VAL A 122 -1.50 -10.57 3.48
CA VAL A 122 -1.14 -11.63 4.42
C VAL A 122 -0.38 -10.99 5.56
N THR A 123 -0.79 -11.27 6.79
CA THR A 123 -0.12 -10.79 7.99
C THR A 123 0.90 -11.82 8.51
N ALA A 124 1.81 -11.38 9.38
CA ALA A 124 2.75 -12.26 10.07
C ALA A 124 2.05 -13.34 10.93
N SER A 125 0.80 -13.12 11.34
CA SER A 125 -0.03 -14.13 12.01
C SER A 125 -0.70 -15.13 11.04
N SER A 126 -0.30 -15.11 9.75
CA SER A 126 -0.87 -15.94 8.67
C SER A 126 -2.36 -15.71 8.41
N ASN A 127 -2.91 -14.58 8.87
CA ASN A 127 -4.27 -14.19 8.56
C ASN A 127 -4.31 -13.32 7.29
N LEU A 128 -5.45 -13.33 6.60
CA LEU A 128 -5.68 -12.52 5.40
C LEU A 128 -6.63 -11.37 5.72
N LYS A 129 -6.18 -10.12 5.54
CA LYS A 129 -7.04 -8.93 5.61
C LYS A 129 -7.25 -8.38 4.21
N CYS A 130 -8.50 -8.15 3.83
CA CYS A 130 -8.88 -7.64 2.52
C CYS A 130 -9.74 -6.38 2.64
N PHE A 131 -9.41 -5.35 1.86
CA PHE A 131 -10.12 -4.07 1.83
C PHE A 131 -10.29 -3.57 0.38
N GLY A 132 -11.22 -2.64 0.18
CA GLY A 132 -11.68 -2.17 -1.12
C GLY A 132 -13.15 -2.51 -1.37
N ARG A 133 -13.50 -2.76 -2.64
CA ARG A 133 -14.89 -2.99 -3.06
C ARG A 133 -15.47 -4.28 -2.50
N GLY A 134 -16.63 -4.16 -1.85
CA GLY A 134 -17.40 -5.23 -1.24
C GLY A 134 -17.86 -6.31 -2.23
N GLY A 135 -18.13 -7.51 -1.70
CA GLY A 135 -18.51 -8.68 -2.49
C GLY A 135 -17.33 -9.39 -3.17
N SER A 136 -16.18 -8.72 -3.34
CA SER A 136 -14.95 -9.32 -3.89
C SER A 136 -13.89 -9.61 -2.82
N LEU A 137 -14.16 -9.29 -1.56
CA LEU A 137 -13.20 -9.42 -0.45
C LEU A 137 -13.18 -10.82 0.19
N GLY A 138 -14.13 -11.70 -0.13
CA GLY A 138 -14.21 -13.03 0.45
C GLY A 138 -14.68 -13.08 1.91
N ILE A 139 -15.19 -11.97 2.46
CA ILE A 139 -15.64 -11.83 3.87
C ILE A 139 -17.09 -12.31 4.05
N GLY A 140 -17.84 -12.55 2.94
CA GLY A 140 -19.22 -13.02 2.99
C GLY A 140 -20.27 -11.91 3.01
N ASP A 141 -19.88 -10.67 2.72
CA ASP A 141 -20.79 -9.53 2.57
C ASP A 141 -20.43 -8.65 1.36
N ALA A 142 -21.33 -7.71 1.03
CA ALA A 142 -21.22 -6.82 -0.12
C ALA A 142 -20.72 -5.41 0.24
N PHE A 143 -20.28 -5.18 1.47
CA PHE A 143 -19.92 -3.86 1.93
C PHE A 143 -18.45 -3.56 1.61
N ASP A 144 -18.20 -2.33 1.16
CA ASP A 144 -16.83 -1.84 0.98
C ASP A 144 -16.10 -1.76 2.34
N ARG A 145 -14.78 -1.86 2.31
CA ARG A 145 -13.90 -1.77 3.50
C ARG A 145 -12.71 -0.87 3.17
N GLY A 146 -12.18 -0.17 4.15
CA GLY A 146 -11.07 0.77 3.99
C GLY A 146 -11.48 2.21 3.73
N GLY A 147 -12.79 2.46 3.63
CA GLY A 147 -13.36 3.79 3.41
C GLY A 147 -13.72 4.54 4.69
N SER A 148 -13.69 3.87 5.85
CA SER A 148 -13.97 4.46 7.17
C SER A 148 -12.96 3.98 8.20
N ALA A 149 -12.57 4.84 9.16
CA ALA A 149 -11.71 4.39 10.26
C ALA A 149 -12.36 3.24 11.07
N ASP A 150 -13.69 3.18 11.09
CA ASP A 150 -14.45 2.16 11.81
C ASP A 150 -14.42 0.78 11.14
N ASP A 151 -13.97 0.68 9.88
CA ASP A 151 -13.91 -0.57 9.12
C ASP A 151 -12.48 -1.09 8.88
N MET A 152 -11.48 -0.47 9.51
CA MET A 152 -10.06 -0.81 9.43
C MET A 152 -9.48 -1.27 10.77
N GLY A 153 -8.18 -1.63 10.77
CA GLY A 153 -7.50 -2.08 11.98
C GLY A 153 -8.13 -3.35 12.53
N ASP A 154 -8.34 -3.41 13.84
CA ASP A 154 -8.95 -4.56 14.52
C ASP A 154 -10.44 -4.77 14.16
N ASN A 155 -11.10 -3.76 13.60
CA ASN A 155 -12.49 -3.88 13.12
C ASN A 155 -12.58 -4.51 11.72
N LEU A 156 -11.46 -4.62 10.99
CA LEU A 156 -11.43 -5.31 9.69
C LEU A 156 -11.37 -6.83 9.91
N PRO A 157 -12.42 -7.58 9.54
CA PRO A 157 -12.43 -9.03 9.71
C PRO A 157 -11.40 -9.72 8.82
N PHE A 158 -10.89 -10.84 9.31
CA PHE A 158 -10.04 -11.72 8.52
C PHE A 158 -10.86 -12.58 7.56
N VAL A 159 -10.27 -12.90 6.41
CA VAL A 159 -10.83 -13.87 5.47
C VAL A 159 -10.43 -15.27 5.90
N SER A 160 -11.41 -16.12 6.21
CA SER A 160 -11.19 -17.56 6.47
C SER A 160 -11.11 -18.32 5.16
N LEU A 161 -10.03 -19.10 4.98
CA LEU A 161 -9.81 -19.94 3.80
C LEU A 161 -10.05 -21.43 4.07
N ASP A 162 -10.26 -21.80 5.33
CA ASP A 162 -10.38 -23.17 5.81
C ASP A 162 -11.82 -23.57 6.18
N GLY A 163 -12.79 -22.66 6.01
CA GLY A 163 -14.19 -22.92 6.32
C GLY A 163 -14.49 -23.11 7.80
N SER A 164 -13.53 -22.83 8.70
CA SER A 164 -13.76 -22.80 10.13
C SER A 164 -14.42 -21.46 10.48
N THR A 165 -15.74 -21.39 10.28
CA THR A 165 -16.57 -20.28 10.77
C THR A 165 -16.55 -20.30 12.30
N SER A 166 -15.53 -19.73 12.91
CA SER A 166 -15.49 -19.44 14.34
C SER A 166 -14.47 -18.34 14.57
N ALA A 167 -14.95 -17.22 15.08
CA ALA A 167 -14.15 -16.13 15.61
C ALA A 167 -12.94 -16.67 16.39
N MET A 168 -11.73 -16.43 15.89
CA MET A 168 -10.50 -16.63 16.66
C MET A 168 -10.38 -15.46 17.64
N LEU A 169 -11.17 -15.51 18.72
CA LEU A 169 -11.05 -14.61 19.86
C LEU A 169 -10.05 -15.12 20.93
N ASP A 170 -9.26 -16.18 20.71
CA ASP A 170 -8.31 -16.61 21.76
C ASP A 170 -6.90 -17.04 21.35
N GLY A 171 -6.52 -16.99 20.07
CA GLY A 171 -5.14 -17.30 19.68
C GLY A 171 -4.73 -18.78 19.79
N SER A 172 -5.68 -19.72 19.89
CA SER A 172 -5.38 -21.15 19.84
C SER A 172 -5.71 -21.76 18.46
N ILE A 173 -4.68 -22.05 17.65
CA ILE A 173 -4.83 -22.93 16.47
C ILE A 173 -5.28 -24.31 16.97
N ARG A 174 -6.55 -24.65 16.76
CA ARG A 174 -7.01 -26.05 16.85
C ARG A 174 -7.02 -26.65 15.46
N LEU A 175 -6.01 -27.49 15.21
CA LEU A 175 -5.95 -28.35 14.03
C LEU A 175 -7.25 -29.16 13.94
N CYS A 176 -8.08 -28.92 12.93
CA CYS A 176 -9.24 -29.77 12.66
C CYS A 176 -8.74 -31.19 12.30
N ARG A 177 -8.80 -32.12 13.27
CA ARG A 177 -8.65 -33.54 13.00
C ARG A 177 -9.84 -33.99 12.16
N HIS A 178 -9.60 -34.21 10.88
CA HIS A 178 -10.58 -34.71 9.91
C HIS A 178 -11.04 -36.11 10.34
N HIS A 179 -12.23 -36.22 10.94
CA HIS A 179 -12.88 -37.51 11.14
C HIS A 179 -13.77 -37.79 9.93
N HIS A 180 -13.28 -38.62 9.01
CA HIS A 180 -14.11 -39.25 7.99
C HIS A 180 -15.14 -40.15 8.67
N HIS A 181 -16.41 -39.74 8.70
CA HIS A 181 -17.53 -40.67 8.88
C HIS A 181 -18.13 -40.99 7.51
N HIS A 182 -17.86 -42.20 7.04
CA HIS A 182 -18.57 -42.81 5.92
C HIS A 182 -20.05 -43.00 6.31
N HIS A 183 -20.95 -42.20 5.74
CA HIS A 183 -22.38 -42.51 5.73
C HIS A 183 -22.71 -43.34 4.49
N HIS A 184 -22.99 -44.61 4.71
CA HIS A 184 -23.67 -45.47 3.73
C HIS A 184 -25.12 -44.99 3.58
N HIS A 185 -25.54 -44.71 2.34
CA HIS A 185 -26.93 -44.51 1.97
C HIS A 185 -27.69 -45.83 1.97
N GLY A 186 -28.90 -45.83 2.56
CA GLY A 186 -29.94 -46.83 2.39
C GLY A 186 -31.32 -46.17 2.59
N PRO A 187 -32.30 -46.33 1.67
CA PRO A 187 -33.55 -45.58 1.69
C PRO A 187 -34.68 -46.33 2.41
N TYR A 188 -35.75 -45.58 2.75
CA TYR A 188 -37.16 -45.98 2.93
C TYR A 188 -37.85 -45.74 4.31
N TYR A 189 -38.90 -44.92 4.21
CA TYR A 189 -40.22 -44.93 4.89
C TYR A 189 -40.48 -44.28 6.28
N HIS A 190 -41.50 -43.40 6.22
CA HIS A 190 -42.65 -43.18 7.14
C HIS A 190 -42.56 -42.27 8.39
N HIS A 191 -43.06 -41.03 8.22
CA HIS A 191 -44.35 -40.52 8.73
C HIS A 191 -44.80 -40.84 10.19
N ARG A 192 -44.85 -39.81 11.06
CA ARG A 192 -45.85 -39.43 12.11
C ARG A 192 -45.12 -38.57 13.16
N LEU A 193 -45.46 -37.31 13.45
CA LEU A 193 -46.66 -36.69 14.01
C LEU A 193 -46.94 -37.09 15.48
N SER A 194 -47.26 -36.07 16.30
CA SER A 194 -47.55 -36.00 17.75
C SER A 194 -46.35 -36.08 18.70
N GLN A 195 -45.98 -35.01 19.41
CA GLN A 195 -46.61 -34.39 20.62
C GLN A 195 -46.39 -35.19 21.91
N LEU A 196 -46.04 -34.43 22.98
CA LEU A 196 -45.98 -34.77 24.41
C LEU A 196 -44.69 -35.52 24.82
N LEU A 197 -43.99 -35.23 25.91
CA LEU A 197 -44.18 -34.36 27.06
C LEU A 197 -42.82 -34.13 27.74
N GLU A 198 -42.77 -33.02 28.46
CA GLU A 198 -41.83 -32.56 29.50
C GLU A 198 -41.01 -33.63 30.26
N GLN A 199 -39.69 -33.42 30.32
CA GLN A 199 -38.92 -33.13 31.54
C GLN A 199 -37.51 -32.66 31.19
#